data_AF-A0A6L2Q2L7-F1
#
_entry.id   AF-A0A6L2Q2L7-F1
#
_cell.length_a   1.000
_cell.length_b   1.000
_cell.length_c   1.000
_cell.angle_alpha   90.00
_cell.angle_beta   90.00
_cell.angle_gamma   90.00
#
_symmetry.space_group_name_H-M   'P 1'
#
loop_
_entity.id
_entity.type
_entity.pdbx_description
1 polymer ?
#
loop_
_entity_poly.entity_id
_entity_poly.type
_entity_poly.pdbx_seq_one_letter_code
_entity_poly.pdbx_strand_id
1 'polypeptide(L)'
;KILQPFTHIQQIPGKHIRAKYAHAVNYWLKVPENKLVVVKGIAEMFHHSAVLIDDIQDNSTLRRGIPAAHTIYGVASTISAVLYLILRGLKTAQSVNHPEAMKVCTEQLFEMYWGQGMEIYWRDNYICPSLEEYKEMVKRKAGGGLMFQIAPMQLLSDNKVDLTKLTSIMAQYLQIRDDYCNLCLRQYAKDKGYCEDLTEGKFSFPIVHAITSHPDDSQVIRILLFQSHSLSGWQQRNLVSVHVSVAAVLCYVLGMRERMAPQVAVKLLNIILNCNNTDILRQRTRDVELKKYCFALLERFGSLSYTRDTLEELDAEARAEVAKLGGNPQLEAFLDEQLNWKCRTNDTNPEE
;
A
#
# COMPACT_ATOMS: atom_id res chain seq x y z
N LYS A 1 -7.36 8.95 24.37
CA LYS A 1 -8.37 9.52 23.45
C LYS A 1 -7.81 9.75 22.04
N ILE A 2 -6.69 10.46 21.86
CA ILE A 2 -6.10 10.72 20.52
C ILE A 2 -5.80 9.44 19.70
N LEU A 3 -5.42 8.33 20.35
CA LEU A 3 -5.17 7.04 19.70
C LEU A 3 -6.41 6.17 19.46
N GLN A 4 -7.63 6.65 19.71
CA GLN A 4 -8.85 5.86 19.48
C GLN A 4 -8.97 5.31 18.04
N PRO A 5 -8.66 6.08 16.97
CA PRO A 5 -8.63 5.54 15.60
C PRO A 5 -7.68 4.36 15.42
N PHE A 6 -6.51 4.42 16.07
CA PHE A 6 -5.53 3.33 16.07
C PHE A 6 -6.02 2.13 16.86
N THR A 7 -6.50 2.33 18.10
CA THR A 7 -7.02 1.26 18.94
C THR A 7 -8.21 0.54 18.29
N HIS A 8 -9.05 1.27 17.54
CA HIS A 8 -10.18 0.71 16.79
C HIS A 8 -9.74 -0.34 15.77
N ILE A 9 -8.77 -0.02 14.91
CA ILE A 9 -8.29 -0.99 13.90
C ILE A 9 -7.48 -2.14 14.50
N GLN A 10 -7.00 -2.01 15.74
CA GLN A 10 -6.35 -3.10 16.47
C GLN A 10 -7.34 -4.12 17.05
N GLN A 11 -8.63 -3.79 17.16
CA GLN A 11 -9.65 -4.73 17.65
C GLN A 11 -9.83 -5.92 16.71
N ILE A 12 -9.53 -5.75 15.43
CA ILE A 12 -9.56 -6.82 14.44
C ILE A 12 -8.15 -7.10 13.95
N PRO A 13 -7.50 -8.16 14.45
CA PRO A 13 -6.14 -8.50 14.07
C PRO A 13 -6.08 -8.77 12.57
N GLY A 14 -4.99 -8.31 11.95
CA GLY A 14 -4.75 -8.52 10.53
C GLY A 14 -4.14 -9.89 10.28
N LYS A 15 -3.82 -10.16 9.01
CA LYS A 15 -3.04 -11.35 8.64
C LYS A 15 -1.57 -11.29 9.09
N HIS A 16 -1.13 -10.15 9.65
CA HIS A 16 0.24 -9.90 10.12
C HIS A 16 1.34 -10.27 9.10
N ILE A 17 1.05 -10.16 7.80
CA ILE A 17 1.91 -10.60 6.69
C ILE A 17 3.34 -10.02 6.83
N ARG A 18 3.46 -8.72 7.11
CA ARG A 18 4.76 -8.05 7.27
C ARG A 18 5.57 -8.59 8.46
N ALA A 19 4.91 -8.83 9.60
CA ALA A 19 5.56 -9.38 10.78
C ALA A 19 6.00 -10.83 10.57
N LYS A 20 5.17 -11.65 9.88
CA LYS A 20 5.53 -13.02 9.50
C LYS A 20 6.72 -13.04 8.53
N TYR A 21 6.70 -12.18 7.51
CA TYR A 21 7.80 -12.04 6.56
C TYR A 21 9.10 -11.63 7.26
N ALA A 22 9.04 -10.62 8.14
CA ALA A 22 10.22 -10.20 8.90
C ALA A 22 10.71 -11.29 9.86
N HIS A 23 9.82 -12.05 10.50
CA HIS A 23 10.19 -13.21 11.30
C HIS A 23 10.97 -14.23 10.45
N ALA A 24 10.44 -14.58 9.28
CA ALA A 24 11.11 -15.50 8.36
C ALA A 24 12.48 -14.97 7.91
N VAL A 25 12.59 -13.68 7.57
CA VAL A 25 13.88 -13.05 7.20
C VAL A 25 14.87 -13.07 8.37
N ASN A 26 14.41 -13.01 9.61
CA ASN A 26 15.28 -13.08 10.78
C ASN A 26 16.01 -14.42 10.93
N TYR A 27 15.58 -15.47 10.23
CA TYR A 27 16.35 -16.71 10.10
C TYR A 27 17.78 -16.46 9.60
N TRP A 28 17.94 -15.54 8.63
CA TRP A 28 19.25 -15.13 8.14
C TRP A 28 19.88 -14.03 9.00
N LEU A 29 19.12 -12.98 9.33
CA LEU A 29 19.66 -11.79 10.00
C LEU A 29 20.01 -12.02 11.48
N LYS A 30 19.37 -12.99 12.15
CA LYS A 30 19.67 -13.38 13.54
C LYS A 30 19.79 -12.18 14.49
N VAL A 31 18.92 -11.19 14.32
CA VAL A 31 18.93 -9.98 15.17
C VAL A 31 18.57 -10.40 16.60
N PRO A 32 19.27 -9.88 17.62
CA PRO A 32 18.96 -10.16 19.03
C PRO A 32 17.51 -9.79 19.38
N GLU A 33 16.85 -10.64 20.18
CA GLU A 33 15.42 -10.50 20.52
C GLU A 33 15.09 -9.13 21.16
N ASN A 34 15.95 -8.64 22.05
CA ASN A 34 15.78 -7.33 22.68
C ASN A 34 15.77 -6.18 21.67
N LYS A 35 16.51 -6.30 20.56
CA LYS A 35 16.51 -5.33 19.46
C LYS A 35 15.30 -5.51 18.54
N LEU A 36 14.89 -6.76 18.30
CA LEU A 36 13.71 -7.08 17.48
C LEU A 36 12.41 -6.50 18.06
N VAL A 37 12.26 -6.52 19.39
CA VAL A 37 11.08 -5.91 20.05
C VAL A 37 10.96 -4.43 19.71
N VAL A 38 12.07 -3.70 19.71
CA VAL A 38 12.08 -2.27 19.35
C VAL A 38 11.76 -2.06 17.88
N VAL A 39 12.37 -2.85 16.99
CA VAL A 39 12.14 -2.79 15.54
C VAL A 39 10.68 -3.12 15.19
N LYS A 40 10.10 -4.13 15.84
CA LYS A 40 8.69 -4.49 15.68
C LYS A 40 7.77 -3.34 16.08
N GLY A 41 8.05 -2.67 17.21
CA GLY A 41 7.27 -1.51 17.63
C GLY A 41 7.31 -0.36 16.61
N ILE A 42 8.48 -0.07 16.02
CA ILE A 42 8.64 0.94 14.96
C ILE A 42 7.80 0.56 13.73
N ALA A 43 7.98 -0.66 13.24
CA ALA A 43 7.29 -1.16 12.05
C ALA A 43 5.77 -1.20 12.23
N GLU A 44 5.27 -1.59 13.41
CA GLU A 44 3.84 -1.57 13.74
C GLU A 44 3.29 -0.13 13.70
N MET A 45 3.97 0.85 14.28
CA MET A 45 3.51 2.24 14.25
C MET A 45 3.42 2.79 12.82
N PHE A 46 4.46 2.57 11.99
CA PHE A 46 4.45 3.00 10.59
C PHE A 46 3.43 2.25 9.73
N HIS A 47 3.27 0.95 9.95
CA HIS A 47 2.28 0.17 9.20
C HIS A 47 0.86 0.63 9.51
N HIS A 48 0.51 0.81 10.78
CA HIS A 48 -0.84 1.24 11.14
C HIS A 48 -1.10 2.70 10.74
N SER A 49 -0.08 3.57 10.77
CA SER A 49 -0.22 4.92 10.23
C SER A 49 -0.48 4.91 8.73
N ALA A 50 0.20 4.04 7.97
CA ALA A 50 -0.03 3.84 6.54
C ALA A 50 -1.45 3.31 6.25
N VAL A 51 -1.93 2.32 7.01
CA VAL A 51 -3.28 1.75 6.86
C VAL A 51 -4.37 2.78 7.14
N LEU A 52 -4.25 3.56 8.22
CA LEU A 52 -5.25 4.57 8.58
C LEU A 52 -5.34 5.68 7.54
N ILE A 53 -4.20 6.06 6.94
CA ILE A 53 -4.20 7.12 5.95
C ILE A 53 -4.65 6.64 4.58
N ASP A 54 -4.29 5.43 4.19
CA ASP A 54 -4.78 4.72 3.00
C ASP A 54 -6.31 4.66 2.98
N ASP A 55 -6.96 4.26 4.09
CA ASP A 55 -8.43 4.26 4.20
C ASP A 55 -9.06 5.65 3.92
N ILE A 56 -8.40 6.73 4.37
CA ILE A 56 -8.88 8.10 4.10
C ILE A 56 -8.64 8.45 2.64
N GLN A 57 -7.48 8.07 2.10
CA GLN A 57 -7.03 8.39 0.76
C GLN A 57 -7.86 7.75 -0.33
N ASP A 58 -8.35 6.55 -0.04
CA ASP A 58 -9.14 5.72 -0.94
C ASP A 58 -10.64 5.87 -0.66
N ASN A 59 -10.98 6.60 0.40
CA ASN A 59 -12.35 6.78 0.87
C ASN A 59 -13.04 5.43 1.17
N SER A 60 -12.25 4.48 1.69
CA SER A 60 -12.69 3.14 2.08
C SER A 60 -13.68 3.21 3.23
N THR A 61 -14.80 2.51 3.11
CA THR A 61 -15.84 2.53 4.16
C THR A 61 -15.64 1.43 5.20
N LEU A 62 -14.96 0.36 4.82
CA LEU A 62 -14.74 -0.83 5.64
C LEU A 62 -13.26 -1.17 5.70
N ARG A 63 -12.84 -1.75 6.83
CA ARG A 63 -11.54 -2.36 7.01
C ARG A 63 -11.73 -3.66 7.80
N ARG A 64 -11.51 -4.80 7.14
CA ARG A 64 -11.68 -6.14 7.75
C ARG A 64 -13.08 -6.35 8.33
N GLY A 65 -14.10 -5.88 7.60
CA GLY A 65 -15.52 -6.08 7.92
C GLY A 65 -16.08 -5.13 9.00
N ILE A 66 -15.28 -4.22 9.56
CA ILE A 66 -15.76 -3.14 10.43
C ILE A 66 -15.62 -1.78 9.75
N PRO A 67 -16.36 -0.75 10.20
CA PRO A 67 -16.23 0.58 9.64
C PRO A 67 -14.79 1.11 9.76
N ALA A 68 -14.28 1.72 8.70
CA ALA A 68 -12.96 2.35 8.69
C ALA A 68 -12.88 3.45 9.74
N ALA A 69 -11.71 3.65 10.37
CA ALA A 69 -11.60 4.52 11.55
C ALA A 69 -12.08 5.97 11.31
N HIS A 70 -11.85 6.52 10.12
CA HIS A 70 -12.27 7.88 9.77
C HIS A 70 -13.79 8.04 9.64
N THR A 71 -14.52 6.94 9.42
CA THR A 71 -15.99 6.95 9.37
C THR A 71 -16.62 7.04 10.77
N ILE A 72 -15.89 6.63 11.81
CA ILE A 72 -16.33 6.66 13.21
C ILE A 72 -15.84 7.92 13.92
N TYR A 73 -14.54 8.21 13.81
CA TYR A 73 -13.88 9.29 14.56
C TYR A 73 -13.71 10.56 13.75
N GLY A 74 -14.04 10.54 12.46
CA GLY A 74 -13.79 11.64 11.55
C GLY A 74 -12.37 11.66 10.98
N VAL A 75 -12.25 12.31 9.83
CA VAL A 75 -11.00 12.47 9.07
C VAL A 75 -9.92 13.17 9.92
N ALA A 76 -10.26 14.33 10.52
CA ALA A 76 -9.30 15.14 11.28
C ALA A 76 -8.67 14.39 12.48
N SER A 77 -9.49 13.68 13.25
CA SER A 77 -9.00 12.89 14.40
C SER A 77 -8.15 11.70 13.94
N THR A 78 -8.51 11.06 12.84
CA THR A 78 -7.76 9.93 12.28
C THR A 78 -6.39 10.38 11.75
N ILE A 79 -6.32 11.52 11.04
CA ILE A 79 -5.06 12.14 10.60
C ILE A 79 -4.18 12.48 11.81
N SER A 80 -4.77 13.06 12.86
CA SER A 80 -4.02 13.40 14.08
C SER A 80 -3.39 12.16 14.72
N ALA A 81 -4.10 11.03 14.73
CA ALA A 81 -3.57 9.76 15.20
C ALA A 81 -2.44 9.23 14.30
N VAL A 82 -2.59 9.30 12.98
CA VAL A 82 -1.56 8.93 11.98
C VAL A 82 -0.26 9.70 12.23
N LEU A 83 -0.34 11.04 12.32
CA LEU A 83 0.83 11.89 12.56
C LEU A 83 1.53 11.54 13.87
N TYR A 84 0.75 11.34 14.94
CA TYR A 84 1.31 10.93 16.22
C TYR A 84 2.03 9.58 16.15
N LEU A 85 1.48 8.59 15.45
CA LEU A 85 2.10 7.27 15.27
C LEU A 85 3.43 7.38 14.51
N ILE A 86 3.49 8.16 13.43
CA ILE A 86 4.73 8.39 12.68
C ILE A 86 5.78 9.02 13.60
N LEU A 87 5.43 10.11 14.29
CA LEU A 87 6.33 10.79 15.22
C LEU A 87 6.85 9.87 16.33
N ARG A 88 5.96 9.04 16.89
CA ARG A 88 6.34 8.08 17.94
C ARG A 88 7.24 6.97 17.38
N GLY A 89 6.99 6.49 16.17
CA GLY A 89 7.84 5.53 15.48
C GLY A 89 9.25 6.09 15.26
N LEU A 90 9.36 7.33 14.80
CA LEU A 90 10.65 8.01 14.62
C LEU A 90 11.38 8.22 15.94
N LYS A 91 10.68 8.69 16.98
CA LYS A 91 11.25 8.81 18.34
C LYS A 91 11.75 7.47 18.87
N THR A 92 11.05 6.39 18.55
CA THR A 92 11.48 5.03 18.93
C THR A 92 12.70 4.58 18.13
N ALA A 93 12.78 4.93 16.84
CA ALA A 93 13.98 4.68 16.03
C ALA A 93 15.22 5.38 16.59
N GLN A 94 15.10 6.58 17.18
CA GLN A 94 16.21 7.23 17.88
C GLN A 94 16.71 6.43 19.09
N SER A 95 15.82 5.71 19.77
CA SER A 95 16.19 4.89 20.94
C SER A 95 16.95 3.59 20.58
N VAL A 96 17.03 3.23 19.30
CA VAL A 96 17.80 2.07 18.80
C VAL A 96 19.32 2.26 19.03
N ASN A 97 19.76 3.47 19.38
CA ASN A 97 21.16 3.83 19.68
C ASN A 97 22.15 3.42 18.58
N HIS A 98 21.69 3.53 17.32
CA HIS A 98 22.51 3.35 16.13
C HIS A 98 22.44 4.62 15.27
N PRO A 99 23.57 5.19 14.81
CA PRO A 99 23.60 6.49 14.13
C PRO A 99 22.70 6.55 12.89
N GLU A 100 22.67 5.48 12.09
CA GLU A 100 21.84 5.43 10.87
C GLU A 100 20.37 5.02 11.10
N ALA A 101 19.96 4.64 12.32
CA ALA A 101 18.61 4.12 12.55
C ALA A 101 17.53 5.13 12.15
N MET A 102 17.78 6.40 12.45
CA MET A 102 16.84 7.46 12.13
C MET A 102 16.70 7.66 10.63
N LYS A 103 17.84 7.70 9.94
CA LYS A 103 17.92 7.88 8.49
C LYS A 103 17.23 6.74 7.75
N VAL A 104 17.57 5.49 8.06
CA VAL A 104 16.98 4.31 7.41
C VAL A 104 15.45 4.30 7.54
N CYS A 105 14.93 4.52 8.76
CA CYS A 105 13.48 4.56 8.99
C CYS A 105 12.79 5.67 8.20
N THR A 106 13.44 6.83 8.11
CA THR A 106 12.91 8.00 7.42
C THR A 106 12.90 7.79 5.90
N GLU A 107 13.97 7.26 5.33
CA GLU A 107 14.06 6.92 3.90
C GLU A 107 12.94 5.96 3.49
N GLN A 108 12.64 4.95 4.32
CA GLN A 108 11.53 4.03 4.02
C GLN A 108 10.15 4.70 4.07
N LEU A 109 9.95 5.68 4.95
CA LEU A 109 8.71 6.48 4.96
C LEU A 109 8.60 7.31 3.68
N PHE A 110 9.68 7.95 3.25
CA PHE A 110 9.70 8.72 1.99
C PHE A 110 9.35 7.85 0.79
N GLU A 111 10.00 6.69 0.65
CA GLU A 111 9.72 5.77 -0.46
C GLU A 111 8.26 5.29 -0.45
N MET A 112 7.75 4.87 0.71
CA MET A 112 6.37 4.42 0.82
C MET A 112 5.36 5.52 0.44
N TYR A 113 5.52 6.74 0.98
CA TYR A 113 4.62 7.86 0.67
C TYR A 113 4.78 8.39 -0.75
N TRP A 114 5.97 8.29 -1.34
CA TRP A 114 6.19 8.63 -2.74
C TRP A 114 5.44 7.67 -3.66
N GLY A 115 5.58 6.35 -3.43
CA GLY A 115 4.81 5.34 -4.16
C GLY A 115 3.30 5.53 -4.02
N GLN A 116 2.81 5.79 -2.79
CA GLN A 116 1.40 6.12 -2.56
C GLN A 116 0.95 7.36 -3.37
N GLY A 117 1.78 8.41 -3.40
CA GLY A 117 1.50 9.62 -4.16
C GLY A 117 1.41 9.38 -5.67
N MET A 118 2.23 8.48 -6.23
CA MET A 118 2.16 8.11 -7.65
C MET A 118 0.82 7.45 -7.99
N GLU A 119 0.38 6.47 -7.18
CA GLU A 119 -0.89 5.77 -7.37
C GLU A 119 -2.09 6.74 -7.29
N ILE A 120 -2.11 7.61 -6.28
CA ILE A 120 -3.13 8.64 -6.12
C ILE A 120 -3.11 9.60 -7.31
N TYR A 121 -1.93 10.06 -7.74
CA TYR A 121 -1.81 10.98 -8.87
C TYR A 121 -2.41 10.37 -10.14
N TRP A 122 -2.08 9.12 -10.45
CA TRP A 122 -2.64 8.40 -11.59
C TRP A 122 -4.16 8.29 -11.49
N ARG A 123 -4.66 7.76 -10.36
CA ARG A 123 -6.09 7.60 -10.09
C ARG A 123 -6.86 8.90 -10.28
N ASP A 124 -6.36 9.99 -9.70
CA ASP A 124 -7.05 11.27 -9.60
C ASP A 124 -6.93 12.14 -10.86
N ASN A 125 -5.92 11.88 -11.70
CA ASN A 125 -5.73 12.55 -13.00
C ASN A 125 -6.11 11.65 -14.18
N TYR A 126 -6.61 10.44 -13.91
CA TYR A 126 -7.07 9.49 -14.92
C TYR A 126 -5.99 9.06 -15.91
N ILE A 127 -4.76 8.99 -15.42
CA ILE A 127 -3.60 8.59 -16.20
C ILE A 127 -3.34 7.12 -15.88
N CYS A 128 -3.67 6.22 -16.80
CA CYS A 128 -3.28 4.82 -16.65
C CYS A 128 -1.75 4.72 -16.79
N PRO A 129 -1.03 4.17 -15.80
CA PRO A 129 0.39 3.91 -15.95
C PRO A 129 0.63 2.74 -16.93
N SER A 130 1.85 2.62 -17.43
CA SER A 130 2.34 1.36 -18.01
C SER A 130 2.55 0.30 -16.91
N LEU A 131 2.65 -0.97 -17.29
CA LEU A 131 2.97 -2.06 -16.34
C LEU A 131 4.32 -1.84 -15.64
N GLU A 132 5.31 -1.26 -16.34
CA GLU A 132 6.62 -0.98 -15.76
C GLU A 132 6.59 0.18 -14.75
N GLU A 133 5.84 1.25 -15.06
CA GLU A 133 5.61 2.33 -14.10
C GLU A 133 4.85 1.82 -12.86
N TYR A 134 3.83 0.98 -13.06
CA TYR A 134 3.13 0.31 -11.96
C TYR A 134 4.12 -0.45 -11.07
N LYS A 135 4.98 -1.30 -11.65
CA LYS A 135 5.98 -2.07 -10.88
C LYS A 135 6.95 -1.17 -10.09
N GLU A 136 7.40 -0.06 -10.67
CA GLU A 136 8.24 0.91 -9.96
C GLU A 136 7.50 1.58 -8.80
N MET A 137 6.22 1.95 -8.99
CA MET A 137 5.38 2.45 -7.88
C MET A 137 5.26 1.40 -6.77
N VAL A 138 5.00 0.14 -7.11
CA VAL A 138 4.86 -0.95 -6.14
C VAL A 138 6.15 -1.18 -5.36
N LYS A 139 7.30 -1.14 -6.03
CA LYS A 139 8.61 -1.24 -5.39
C LYS A 139 8.80 -0.18 -4.30
N ARG A 140 8.26 1.03 -4.50
CA ARG A 140 8.31 2.11 -3.52
C ARG A 140 7.25 1.95 -2.42
N LYS A 141 5.97 1.81 -2.80
CA LYS A 141 4.83 1.69 -1.87
C LYS A 141 4.91 0.42 -1.02
N ALA A 142 4.84 -0.75 -1.65
CA ALA A 142 4.82 -2.03 -0.96
C ALA A 142 6.22 -2.40 -0.43
N GLY A 143 7.27 -2.13 -1.22
CA GLY A 143 8.65 -2.38 -0.82
C GLY A 143 9.09 -1.53 0.38
N GLY A 144 8.84 -0.22 0.37
CA GLY A 144 9.07 0.66 1.53
C GLY A 144 8.33 0.16 2.78
N GLY A 145 7.09 -0.32 2.60
CA GLY A 145 6.30 -0.91 3.68
C GLY A 145 6.85 -2.22 4.25
N LEU A 146 7.52 -3.07 3.46
CA LEU A 146 8.26 -4.24 3.96
C LEU A 146 9.55 -3.81 4.66
N MET A 147 10.23 -2.81 4.10
CA MET A 147 11.50 -2.31 4.58
C MET A 147 11.42 -1.56 5.93
N PHE A 148 10.23 -1.14 6.37
CA PHE A 148 10.01 -0.63 7.73
C PHE A 148 10.57 -1.54 8.82
N GLN A 149 10.53 -2.87 8.61
CA GLN A 149 11.09 -3.84 9.55
C GLN A 149 12.45 -4.37 9.10
N ILE A 150 12.61 -4.69 7.81
CA ILE A 150 13.83 -5.33 7.30
C ILE A 150 15.04 -4.40 7.36
N ALA A 151 14.90 -3.11 7.04
CA ALA A 151 16.04 -2.21 6.98
C ALA A 151 16.66 -1.95 8.38
N PRO A 152 15.88 -1.69 9.44
CA PRO A 152 16.42 -1.66 10.81
C PRO A 152 16.99 -3.02 11.25
N MET A 153 16.43 -4.15 10.81
CA MET A 153 17.00 -5.47 11.12
C MET A 153 18.38 -5.66 10.48
N GLN A 154 18.55 -5.33 9.20
CA GLN A 154 19.85 -5.39 8.50
C GLN A 154 20.90 -4.48 9.15
N LEU A 155 20.45 -3.33 9.67
CA LEU A 155 21.31 -2.41 10.39
C LEU A 155 21.86 -3.03 11.68
N LEU A 156 21.01 -3.75 12.42
CA LEU A 156 21.29 -4.31 13.75
C LEU A 156 21.85 -5.74 13.73
N SER A 157 21.85 -6.37 12.56
CA SER A 157 22.38 -7.70 12.29
C SER A 157 23.87 -7.66 11.97
N ASP A 158 24.64 -8.65 12.40
CA ASP A 158 26.02 -8.86 11.93
C ASP A 158 26.05 -9.50 10.53
N ASN A 159 25.00 -10.24 10.16
CA ASN A 159 24.83 -10.77 8.82
C ASN A 159 24.37 -9.66 7.86
N LYS A 160 25.16 -9.41 6.81
CA LYS A 160 24.91 -8.39 5.77
C LYS A 160 24.43 -8.96 4.44
N VAL A 161 23.69 -10.08 4.48
CA VAL A 161 23.03 -10.65 3.32
C VAL A 161 22.23 -9.58 2.56
N ASP A 162 22.42 -9.55 1.24
CA ASP A 162 21.67 -8.64 0.37
C ASP A 162 20.28 -9.21 0.09
N LEU A 163 19.27 -8.56 0.66
CA LEU A 163 17.86 -8.92 0.53
C LEU A 163 17.12 -8.02 -0.47
N THR A 164 17.84 -7.16 -1.20
CA THR A 164 17.24 -6.16 -2.10
C THR A 164 16.38 -6.82 -3.17
N LYS A 165 16.94 -7.83 -3.86
CA LYS A 165 16.22 -8.56 -4.93
C LYS A 165 15.00 -9.29 -4.38
N LEU A 166 15.18 -10.08 -3.32
CA LEU A 166 14.09 -10.81 -2.69
C LEU A 166 12.96 -9.87 -2.24
N THR A 167 13.30 -8.77 -1.56
CA THR A 167 12.30 -7.80 -1.08
C THR A 167 11.57 -7.13 -2.24
N SER A 168 12.25 -6.87 -3.36
CA SER A 168 11.63 -6.33 -4.58
C SER A 168 10.64 -7.31 -5.23
N ILE A 169 10.97 -8.61 -5.27
CA ILE A 169 10.07 -9.66 -5.76
C ILE A 169 8.86 -9.77 -4.82
N MET A 170 9.10 -9.84 -3.52
CA MET A 170 8.06 -9.96 -2.51
C MET A 170 7.11 -8.76 -2.47
N ALA A 171 7.63 -7.54 -2.67
CA ALA A 171 6.82 -6.34 -2.77
C ALA A 171 5.85 -6.41 -3.95
N GLN A 172 6.35 -6.81 -5.13
CA GLN A 172 5.55 -6.99 -6.33
C GLN A 172 4.49 -8.09 -6.13
N TYR A 173 4.92 -9.26 -5.66
CA TYR A 173 4.03 -10.39 -5.42
C TYR A 173 2.89 -10.04 -4.46
N LEU A 174 3.21 -9.43 -3.30
CA LEU A 174 2.20 -9.11 -2.30
C LEU A 174 1.22 -8.03 -2.77
N GLN A 175 1.67 -7.04 -3.54
CA GLN A 175 0.79 -5.99 -4.07
C GLN A 175 -0.10 -6.50 -5.21
N ILE A 176 0.47 -7.19 -6.21
CA ILE A 176 -0.29 -7.76 -7.32
C ILE A 176 -1.30 -8.78 -6.79
N ARG A 177 -0.91 -9.55 -5.76
CA ARG A 177 -1.82 -10.46 -5.08
C ARG A 177 -2.96 -9.70 -4.40
N ASP A 178 -2.70 -8.61 -3.67
CA ASP A 178 -3.77 -7.83 -3.03
C ASP A 178 -4.75 -7.27 -4.06
N ASP A 179 -4.24 -6.74 -5.16
CA ASP A 179 -5.01 -6.23 -6.30
C ASP A 179 -5.89 -7.34 -6.93
N TYR A 180 -5.33 -8.53 -7.17
CA TYR A 180 -6.08 -9.67 -7.68
C TYR A 180 -7.15 -10.15 -6.69
N CYS A 181 -6.79 -10.25 -5.40
CA CYS A 181 -7.70 -10.68 -4.35
C CYS A 181 -8.87 -9.71 -4.15
N ASN A 182 -8.65 -8.40 -4.31
CA ASN A 182 -9.70 -7.39 -4.21
C ASN A 182 -10.84 -7.65 -5.21
N LEU A 183 -10.50 -8.10 -6.42
CA LEU A 183 -11.46 -8.39 -7.47
C LEU A 183 -12.08 -9.80 -7.37
N CYS A 184 -11.30 -10.81 -6.95
CA CYS A 184 -11.67 -12.22 -7.12
C CYS A 184 -12.07 -12.96 -5.83
N LEU A 185 -11.64 -12.50 -4.64
CA LEU A 185 -11.85 -13.26 -3.41
C LEU A 185 -13.09 -12.79 -2.63
N ARG A 186 -14.01 -13.73 -2.37
CA ARG A 186 -15.21 -13.47 -1.55
C ARG A 186 -14.91 -12.97 -0.14
N GLN A 187 -13.79 -13.39 0.45
CA GLN A 187 -13.38 -12.86 1.76
C GLN A 187 -13.02 -11.37 1.68
N TYR A 188 -12.36 -10.93 0.59
CA TYR A 188 -12.08 -9.51 0.36
C TYR A 188 -13.37 -8.72 0.16
N ALA A 189 -14.33 -9.26 -0.59
CA ALA A 189 -15.65 -8.64 -0.74
C ALA A 189 -16.36 -8.42 0.61
N LYS A 190 -16.20 -9.35 1.58
CA LYS A 190 -16.72 -9.17 2.95
C LYS A 190 -15.91 -8.16 3.77
N ASP A 191 -14.59 -8.17 3.62
CA ASP A 191 -13.68 -7.38 4.44
C ASP A 191 -13.61 -5.91 4.04
N LYS A 192 -13.74 -5.63 2.75
CA LYS A 192 -13.52 -4.33 2.10
C LYS A 192 -14.76 -3.83 1.32
N GLY A 193 -15.59 -4.75 0.83
CA GLY A 193 -16.65 -4.46 -0.14
C GLY A 193 -16.35 -5.11 -1.49
N TYR A 194 -17.40 -5.43 -2.25
CA TYR A 194 -17.25 -6.09 -3.56
C TYR A 194 -16.49 -5.21 -4.55
N CYS A 195 -15.36 -5.69 -5.08
CA CYS A 195 -14.47 -4.98 -6.00
C CYS A 195 -14.23 -3.52 -5.59
N GLU A 196 -13.73 -3.30 -4.37
CA GLU A 196 -13.48 -1.97 -3.81
C GLU A 196 -12.53 -1.16 -4.71
N ASP A 197 -11.49 -1.77 -5.29
CA ASP A 197 -10.54 -1.11 -6.18
C ASP A 197 -11.25 -0.41 -7.37
N LEU A 198 -12.39 -0.95 -7.85
CA LEU A 198 -13.22 -0.31 -8.88
C LEU A 198 -13.99 0.91 -8.36
N THR A 199 -14.45 0.87 -7.10
CA THR A 199 -15.07 2.04 -6.44
C THR A 199 -14.03 3.08 -6.08
N GLU A 200 -12.79 2.72 -5.83
CA GLU A 200 -11.69 3.68 -5.64
C GLU A 200 -11.31 4.34 -6.97
N GLY A 201 -11.50 3.60 -8.08
CA GLY A 201 -11.01 3.98 -9.40
C GLY A 201 -9.52 3.72 -9.56
N LYS A 202 -8.98 2.80 -8.77
CA LYS A 202 -7.56 2.47 -8.70
C LYS A 202 -7.13 1.75 -9.97
N PHE A 203 -5.95 2.11 -10.48
CA PHE A 203 -5.29 1.38 -11.57
C PHE A 203 -4.56 0.16 -10.99
N SER A 204 -5.33 -0.85 -10.57
CA SER A 204 -4.79 -2.12 -10.06
C SER A 204 -4.17 -2.95 -11.19
N PHE A 205 -3.30 -3.91 -10.86
CA PHE A 205 -2.54 -4.66 -11.88
C PHE A 205 -3.40 -5.26 -13.02
N PRO A 206 -4.53 -5.94 -12.75
CA PRO A 206 -5.40 -6.47 -13.81
C PRO A 206 -6.03 -5.36 -14.67
N ILE A 207 -6.31 -4.20 -14.08
CA ILE A 207 -6.91 -3.04 -14.75
C ILE A 207 -5.88 -2.36 -15.65
N VAL A 208 -4.65 -2.18 -15.17
CA VAL A 208 -3.54 -1.65 -15.97
C VAL A 208 -3.33 -2.55 -17.18
N HIS A 209 -3.18 -3.87 -16.97
CA HIS A 209 -3.03 -4.82 -18.06
C HIS A 209 -4.17 -4.71 -19.08
N ALA A 210 -5.43 -4.69 -18.62
CA ALA A 210 -6.60 -4.59 -19.49
C ALA A 210 -6.54 -3.35 -20.40
N ILE A 211 -6.25 -2.19 -19.82
CA ILE A 211 -6.20 -0.91 -20.55
C ILE A 211 -5.01 -0.90 -21.52
N THR A 212 -3.84 -1.38 -21.10
CA THR A 212 -2.62 -1.32 -21.93
C THR A 212 -2.59 -2.38 -23.03
N SER A 213 -3.23 -3.54 -22.84
CA SER A 213 -3.28 -4.62 -23.84
C SER A 213 -4.39 -4.42 -24.87
N HIS A 214 -5.40 -3.59 -24.57
CA HIS A 214 -6.54 -3.30 -25.44
C HIS A 214 -6.74 -1.79 -25.60
N PRO A 215 -5.77 -1.05 -26.19
CA PRO A 215 -5.81 0.42 -26.26
C PRO A 215 -7.01 0.97 -27.05
N ASP A 216 -7.57 0.18 -27.96
CA ASP A 216 -8.75 0.55 -28.75
C ASP A 216 -10.07 0.36 -27.98
N ASP A 217 -10.08 -0.39 -26.87
CA ASP A 217 -11.26 -0.61 -26.03
C ASP A 217 -11.21 0.24 -24.76
N SER A 218 -11.95 1.34 -24.80
CA SER A 218 -12.06 2.30 -23.70
C SER A 218 -13.12 1.95 -22.66
N GLN A 219 -13.71 0.74 -22.66
CA GLN A 219 -14.76 0.38 -21.71
C GLN A 219 -14.25 0.29 -20.28
N VAL A 220 -13.12 -0.39 -20.04
CA VAL A 220 -12.56 -0.55 -18.68
C VAL A 220 -12.21 0.80 -18.08
N ILE A 221 -11.52 1.65 -18.85
CA ILE A 221 -11.21 3.01 -18.39
C ILE A 221 -12.51 3.82 -18.18
N ARG A 222 -13.49 3.78 -19.08
CA ARG A 222 -14.77 4.49 -18.87
C ARG A 222 -15.50 4.04 -17.61
N ILE A 223 -15.50 2.75 -17.29
CA ILE A 223 -16.11 2.22 -16.06
C ILE A 223 -15.35 2.73 -14.84
N LEU A 224 -14.02 2.64 -14.87
CA LEU A 224 -13.16 3.13 -13.79
C LEU A 224 -13.33 4.63 -13.54
N LEU A 225 -13.55 5.39 -14.63
CA LEU A 225 -13.74 6.84 -14.62
C LEU A 225 -15.21 7.27 -14.50
N PHE A 226 -16.16 6.32 -14.42
CA PHE A 226 -17.58 6.64 -14.43
C PHE A 226 -17.92 7.51 -13.22
N GLN A 227 -18.41 8.72 -13.49
CA GLN A 227 -18.81 9.68 -12.46
C GLN A 227 -20.33 9.74 -12.34
N SER A 228 -20.91 9.36 -11.19
CA SER A 228 -22.31 9.70 -10.90
C SER A 228 -22.40 11.18 -10.49
N HIS A 229 -23.25 11.97 -11.12
CA HIS A 229 -23.52 13.33 -10.67
C HIS A 229 -24.34 13.31 -9.38
N SER A 230 -23.70 13.43 -8.21
CA SER A 230 -24.37 13.99 -7.04
C SER A 230 -23.46 14.94 -6.24
N LEU A 231 -24.10 16.02 -5.75
CA LEU A 231 -23.48 17.21 -5.19
C LEU A 231 -23.06 16.99 -3.73
N SER A 232 -21.76 16.91 -3.44
CA SER A 232 -21.21 17.24 -2.11
C SER A 232 -19.71 17.55 -2.13
N GLY A 233 -19.34 18.84 -2.15
CA GLY A 233 -17.98 19.37 -2.36
C GLY A 233 -17.00 19.30 -1.18
N TRP A 234 -17.02 18.24 -0.38
CA TRP A 234 -16.29 18.21 0.90
C TRP A 234 -15.08 17.25 0.99
N GLN A 235 -14.87 16.34 0.03
CA GLN A 235 -13.86 15.28 0.18
C GLN A 235 -12.43 15.66 -0.30
N GLN A 236 -12.28 16.56 -1.26
CA GLN A 236 -10.99 16.75 -1.94
C GLN A 236 -9.99 17.68 -1.22
N ARG A 237 -10.47 18.72 -0.53
CA ARG A 237 -9.60 19.69 0.18
C ARG A 237 -8.77 19.06 1.32
N ASN A 238 -9.21 17.91 1.84
CA ASN A 238 -8.57 17.25 2.97
C ASN A 238 -7.40 16.34 2.54
N LEU A 239 -7.47 15.69 1.37
CA LEU A 239 -6.49 14.68 0.94
C LEU A 239 -5.09 15.25 0.68
N VAL A 240 -5.05 16.43 0.07
CA VAL A 240 -3.83 17.17 -0.25
C VAL A 240 -3.22 17.81 0.99
N SER A 241 -4.05 18.32 1.91
CA SER A 241 -3.62 18.88 3.20
C SER A 241 -2.88 17.84 4.06
N VAL A 242 -3.25 16.56 3.96
CA VAL A 242 -2.64 15.50 4.77
C VAL A 242 -1.23 15.13 4.32
N HIS A 243 -0.99 14.97 3.01
CA HIS A 243 0.34 14.68 2.50
C HIS A 243 1.32 15.80 2.82
N VAL A 244 0.88 17.06 2.70
CA VAL A 244 1.67 18.24 3.08
C VAL A 244 1.96 18.23 4.58
N SER A 245 0.97 17.92 5.42
CA SER A 245 1.17 17.90 6.88
C SER A 245 2.14 16.80 7.31
N VAL A 246 2.03 15.60 6.75
CA VAL A 246 2.94 14.48 7.07
C VAL A 246 4.35 14.76 6.56
N ALA A 247 4.51 15.16 5.31
CA ALA A 247 5.82 15.46 4.73
C ALA A 247 6.48 16.68 5.40
N ALA A 248 5.73 17.74 5.70
CA ALA A 248 6.26 18.91 6.40
C ALA A 248 6.66 18.58 7.85
N VAL A 249 5.89 17.75 8.54
CA VAL A 249 6.24 17.26 9.89
C VAL A 249 7.50 16.41 9.84
N LEU A 250 7.66 15.54 8.85
CA LEU A 250 8.89 14.77 8.64
C LEU A 250 10.08 15.72 8.42
N CYS A 251 9.97 16.68 7.50
CA CYS A 251 11.03 17.65 7.25
C CYS A 251 11.37 18.51 8.49
N TYR A 252 10.37 18.91 9.27
CA TYR A 252 10.54 19.72 10.48
C TYR A 252 11.23 18.94 11.62
N VAL A 253 10.82 17.69 11.86
CA VAL A 253 11.37 16.86 12.94
C VAL A 253 12.80 16.41 12.68
N LEU A 254 13.19 16.31 11.41
CA LEU A 254 14.54 15.89 11.04
C LEU A 254 15.59 17.01 11.14
N GLY A 255 15.20 18.23 11.54
CA GLY A 255 16.14 19.34 11.65
C GLY A 255 16.91 19.60 10.34
N MET A 256 16.33 19.26 9.19
CA MET A 256 16.91 19.45 7.86
C MET A 256 16.95 20.94 7.54
N ARG A 257 17.87 21.66 8.19
CA ARG A 257 18.24 23.04 7.87
C ARG A 257 18.99 23.15 6.56
N GLU A 258 19.44 22.04 5.97
CA GLU A 258 20.16 22.03 4.72
C GLU A 258 19.64 20.93 3.77
N ARG A 259 19.21 21.37 2.58
CA ARG A 259 19.00 20.57 1.34
C ARG A 259 17.70 19.79 1.14
N MET A 260 16.55 20.30 1.58
CA MET A 260 15.50 20.47 0.56
C MET A 260 15.76 21.84 -0.04
N ALA A 261 16.18 21.89 -1.32
CA ALA A 261 16.22 23.18 -2.00
C ALA A 261 14.84 23.83 -1.79
N PRO A 262 14.76 25.08 -1.30
CA PRO A 262 13.48 25.77 -1.13
C PRO A 262 12.62 25.69 -2.38
N GLN A 263 13.25 25.57 -3.55
CA GLN A 263 12.64 25.31 -4.85
C GLN A 263 11.87 23.99 -4.97
N VAL A 264 12.26 22.90 -4.30
CA VAL A 264 11.55 21.61 -4.29
C VAL A 264 10.37 21.64 -3.32
N ALA A 265 10.55 22.24 -2.13
CA ALA A 265 9.44 22.48 -1.20
C ALA A 265 8.41 23.42 -1.83
N VAL A 266 8.86 24.49 -2.49
CA VAL A 266 8.01 25.45 -3.22
C VAL A 266 7.45 24.85 -4.51
N LYS A 267 8.15 23.95 -5.22
CA LYS A 267 7.57 23.20 -6.36
C LYS A 267 6.50 22.23 -5.89
N LEU A 268 6.72 21.48 -4.81
CA LEU A 268 5.70 20.64 -4.18
C LEU A 268 4.53 21.52 -3.75
N LEU A 269 4.79 22.62 -3.04
CA LEU A 269 3.77 23.57 -2.62
C LEU A 269 3.02 24.18 -3.83
N ASN A 270 3.69 24.50 -4.93
CA ASN A 270 3.07 25.10 -6.13
C ASN A 270 2.32 24.06 -6.99
N ILE A 271 2.82 22.83 -7.13
CA ILE A 271 2.09 21.72 -7.76
C ILE A 271 0.81 21.47 -6.97
N ILE A 272 0.89 21.52 -5.64
CA ILE A 272 -0.21 21.31 -4.69
C ILE A 272 -1.19 22.49 -4.63
N LEU A 273 -0.70 23.73 -4.62
CA LEU A 273 -1.53 24.94 -4.62
C LEU A 273 -2.25 25.12 -5.96
N ASN A 274 -1.67 24.67 -7.08
CA ASN A 274 -2.31 24.66 -8.38
C ASN A 274 -3.33 23.51 -8.56
N CYS A 275 -3.32 22.47 -7.71
CA CYS A 275 -4.40 21.49 -7.65
C CYS A 275 -5.72 22.07 -7.08
N ASN A 276 -5.72 23.29 -6.52
CA ASN A 276 -6.92 23.94 -5.97
C ASN A 276 -7.91 24.46 -7.03
N ASN A 277 -7.66 24.27 -8.33
CA ASN A 277 -8.47 24.88 -9.40
C ASN A 277 -9.35 23.92 -10.21
N THR A 278 -9.69 22.74 -9.70
CA THR A 278 -10.74 21.92 -10.33
C THR A 278 -11.75 21.39 -9.31
N ASP A 279 -12.82 22.17 -9.10
CA ASP A 279 -14.07 21.70 -8.52
C ASP A 279 -14.74 20.70 -9.48
N ILE A 280 -14.28 19.46 -9.49
CA ILE A 280 -15.00 18.35 -10.13
C ILE A 280 -15.31 17.35 -9.02
N LEU A 281 -16.60 17.25 -8.69
CA LEU A 281 -17.11 16.20 -7.82
C LEU A 281 -16.90 14.84 -8.50
N ARG A 282 -15.96 14.04 -7.97
CA ARG A 282 -15.60 12.72 -8.50
C ARG A 282 -16.37 11.64 -7.72
N GLN A 283 -17.50 11.15 -8.22
CA GLN A 283 -18.16 9.98 -7.63
C GLN A 283 -17.95 8.74 -8.47
N ARG A 284 -17.10 7.85 -8.01
CA ARG A 284 -16.84 6.56 -8.65
C ARG A 284 -18.04 5.61 -8.50
N THR A 285 -18.15 4.63 -9.38
CA THR A 285 -19.26 3.68 -9.34
C THR A 285 -19.34 2.89 -8.03
N ARG A 286 -20.54 2.81 -7.47
CA ARG A 286 -20.93 1.86 -6.41
C ARG A 286 -21.89 0.79 -6.93
N ASP A 287 -22.21 0.84 -8.22
CA ASP A 287 -23.13 -0.08 -8.88
C ASP A 287 -22.49 -1.46 -8.99
N VAL A 288 -23.12 -2.43 -8.34
CA VAL A 288 -22.66 -3.82 -8.33
C VAL A 288 -22.71 -4.42 -9.74
N GLU A 289 -23.72 -4.12 -10.54
CA GLU A 289 -23.85 -4.66 -11.89
C GLU A 289 -22.78 -4.10 -12.81
N LEU A 290 -22.41 -2.82 -12.65
CA LEU A 290 -21.29 -2.25 -13.40
C LEU A 290 -19.95 -2.89 -13.01
N LYS A 291 -19.77 -3.25 -11.73
CA LYS A 291 -18.59 -3.97 -11.25
C LYS A 291 -18.52 -5.39 -11.80
N LYS A 292 -19.66 -6.10 -11.84
CA LYS A 292 -19.76 -7.44 -12.47
C LYS A 292 -19.42 -7.37 -13.96
N TYR A 293 -19.94 -6.36 -14.65
CA TYR A 293 -19.60 -6.14 -16.05
C TYR A 293 -18.11 -5.85 -16.27
N CYS A 294 -17.51 -5.02 -15.41
CA CYS A 294 -16.07 -4.76 -15.45
C CYS A 294 -15.26 -6.04 -15.21
N PHE A 295 -15.64 -6.86 -14.24
CA PHE A 295 -15.00 -8.16 -13.98
C PHE A 295 -15.05 -9.06 -15.22
N ALA A 296 -16.21 -9.18 -15.87
CA ALA A 296 -16.36 -9.96 -17.10
C ALA A 296 -15.50 -9.41 -18.26
N LEU A 297 -15.31 -8.08 -18.36
CA LEU A 297 -14.37 -7.49 -19.32
C LEU A 297 -12.92 -7.87 -19.02
N LEU A 298 -12.51 -7.83 -17.74
CA LEU A 298 -11.15 -8.22 -17.34
C LEU A 298 -10.87 -9.69 -17.64
N GLU A 299 -11.86 -10.56 -17.47
CA GLU A 299 -11.78 -11.97 -17.86
C GLU A 299 -11.70 -12.13 -19.38
N ARG A 300 -12.57 -11.46 -20.14
CA ARG A 300 -12.55 -11.48 -21.62
C ARG A 300 -11.23 -11.00 -22.21
N PHE A 301 -10.59 -10.02 -21.58
CA PHE A 301 -9.28 -9.49 -21.98
C PHE A 301 -8.10 -10.33 -21.51
N GLY A 302 -8.33 -11.43 -20.79
CA GLY A 302 -7.27 -12.28 -20.25
C GLY A 302 -6.45 -11.60 -19.16
N SER A 303 -6.92 -10.49 -18.58
CA SER A 303 -6.18 -9.78 -17.53
C SER A 303 -6.13 -10.55 -16.22
N LEU A 304 -7.18 -11.29 -15.89
CA LEU A 304 -7.20 -12.13 -14.69
C LEU A 304 -6.24 -13.32 -14.83
N SER A 305 -6.21 -13.98 -15.99
CA SER A 305 -5.24 -15.05 -16.26
C SER A 305 -3.81 -14.53 -16.29
N TYR A 306 -3.54 -13.42 -16.99
CA TYR A 306 -2.22 -12.78 -17.01
C TYR A 306 -1.71 -12.43 -15.60
N THR A 307 -2.62 -11.96 -14.73
CA THR A 307 -2.27 -11.66 -13.34
C THR A 307 -1.90 -12.93 -12.56
N ARG A 308 -2.60 -14.05 -12.77
CA ARG A 308 -2.24 -15.33 -12.15
C ARG A 308 -0.89 -15.82 -12.63
N ASP A 309 -0.64 -15.80 -13.93
CA ASP A 309 0.64 -16.24 -14.50
C ASP A 309 1.79 -15.41 -13.92
N THR A 310 1.62 -14.09 -13.83
CA THR A 310 2.57 -13.17 -13.17
C THR A 310 2.79 -13.54 -11.70
N LEU A 311 1.75 -13.91 -10.96
CA LEU A 311 1.87 -14.34 -9.56
C LEU A 311 2.61 -15.67 -9.42
N GLU A 312 2.41 -16.62 -10.34
CA GLU A 312 3.14 -17.89 -10.36
C GLU A 312 4.62 -17.69 -10.68
N GLU A 313 4.93 -16.82 -11.65
CA GLU A 313 6.29 -16.42 -11.98
C GLU A 313 6.99 -15.76 -10.79
N LEU A 314 6.34 -14.80 -10.13
CA LEU A 314 6.90 -14.12 -8.96
C LEU A 314 7.09 -15.06 -7.76
N ASP A 315 6.20 -16.02 -7.53
CA ASP A 315 6.40 -17.05 -6.50
C ASP A 315 7.60 -17.95 -6.82
N ALA A 316 7.73 -18.38 -8.08
CA ALA A 316 8.87 -19.18 -8.54
C ALA A 316 10.20 -18.40 -8.42
N GLU A 317 10.21 -17.12 -8.82
CA GLU A 317 11.37 -16.23 -8.66
C GLU A 317 11.74 -16.02 -7.19
N ALA A 318 10.74 -15.83 -6.32
CA ALA A 318 10.97 -15.69 -4.89
C ALA A 318 11.63 -16.96 -4.33
N ARG A 319 11.09 -18.14 -4.63
CA ARG A 319 11.65 -19.43 -4.20
C ARG A 319 13.06 -19.67 -4.73
N ALA A 320 13.31 -19.33 -6.00
CA ALA A 320 14.65 -19.43 -6.58
C ALA A 320 15.66 -18.51 -5.87
N GLU A 321 15.25 -17.28 -5.54
CA GLU A 321 16.11 -16.36 -4.78
C GLU A 321 16.33 -16.84 -3.34
N VAL A 322 15.31 -17.42 -2.68
CA VAL A 322 15.47 -18.05 -1.36
C VAL A 322 16.49 -19.20 -1.40
N ALA A 323 16.40 -20.07 -2.40
CA ALA A 323 17.35 -21.17 -2.59
C ALA A 323 18.79 -20.63 -2.82
N LYS A 324 18.93 -19.60 -3.65
CA LYS A 324 20.22 -18.93 -3.92
C LYS A 324 20.83 -18.31 -2.66
N LEU A 325 20.01 -17.81 -1.73
CA LEU A 325 20.44 -17.25 -0.44
C LEU A 325 20.74 -18.33 0.62
N GLY A 326 20.77 -19.62 0.23
CA GLY A 326 21.09 -20.74 1.12
C GLY A 326 19.89 -21.40 1.78
N GLY A 327 18.66 -21.13 1.30
CA GLY A 327 17.42 -21.70 1.81
C GLY A 327 16.91 -21.03 3.08
N ASN A 328 15.59 -21.07 3.29
CA ASN A 328 14.94 -20.55 4.49
C ASN A 328 13.55 -21.20 4.68
N PRO A 329 13.45 -22.24 5.54
CA PRO A 329 12.21 -22.97 5.73
C PRO A 329 11.05 -22.10 6.24
N GLN A 330 11.34 -21.06 7.02
CA GLN A 330 10.31 -20.14 7.51
C GLN A 330 9.74 -19.27 6.38
N LEU A 331 10.60 -18.88 5.43
CA LEU A 331 10.17 -18.07 4.29
C LEU A 331 9.47 -18.92 3.24
N GLU A 332 9.90 -20.16 3.03
CA GLU A 332 9.19 -21.14 2.20
C GLU A 332 7.78 -21.40 2.72
N ALA A 333 7.63 -21.65 4.03
CA ALA A 333 6.32 -21.79 4.66
C ALA A 333 5.47 -20.51 4.55
N PHE A 334 6.09 -19.33 4.67
CA PHE A 334 5.39 -18.06 4.46
C PHE A 334 4.88 -17.91 3.02
N LEU A 335 5.66 -18.32 2.01
CA LEU A 335 5.25 -18.31 0.60
C LEU A 335 4.07 -19.26 0.37
N ASP A 336 4.11 -20.46 0.96
CA ASP A 336 3.00 -21.42 0.90
C ASP A 336 1.69 -20.84 1.45
N GLU A 337 1.74 -20.11 2.58
CA GLU A 337 0.58 -19.40 3.13
C GLU A 337 0.00 -18.35 2.16
N GLN A 338 0.83 -17.79 1.27
CA GLN A 338 0.37 -16.76 0.34
C GLN A 338 -0.34 -17.34 -0.89
N LEU A 339 -0.27 -18.65 -1.14
CA LEU A 339 -0.91 -19.31 -2.29
C LEU A 339 -2.44 -19.44 -2.17
N ASN A 340 -3.07 -18.91 -1.12
CA ASN A 340 -4.52 -18.99 -0.92
C ASN A 340 -5.35 -18.29 -2.02
N TRP A 341 -4.76 -17.46 -2.86
CA TRP A 341 -5.41 -16.92 -4.05
C TRP A 341 -5.69 -18.01 -5.11
N LYS A 342 -4.99 -19.15 -5.06
CA LYS A 342 -5.24 -20.34 -5.89
C LYS A 342 -6.46 -21.15 -5.44
N CYS A 343 -6.96 -20.94 -4.22
CA CYS A 343 -8.11 -21.68 -3.68
C CYS A 343 -9.44 -21.19 -4.26
N ARG A 344 -9.67 -21.49 -5.55
CA ARG A 344 -10.93 -21.57 -6.33
C ARG A 344 -10.57 -21.33 -7.80
N THR A 345 -10.23 -22.40 -8.51
CA THR A 345 -9.98 -22.40 -9.96
C THR A 345 -11.25 -22.30 -10.81
N ASN A 346 -12.40 -22.04 -10.21
CA ASN A 346 -13.59 -21.64 -10.96
C ASN A 346 -13.62 -20.11 -10.86
N ASP A 347 -13.35 -19.44 -11.97
CA ASP A 347 -13.42 -17.99 -12.19
C ASP A 347 -14.87 -17.46 -12.04
N THR A 348 -15.63 -17.99 -11.09
CA THR A 348 -16.98 -17.52 -10.77
C THR A 348 -16.87 -16.24 -9.96
N ASN A 349 -17.64 -15.25 -10.39
CA ASN A 349 -17.86 -14.01 -9.68
C ASN A 349 -18.05 -14.25 -8.16
N PRO A 350 -17.37 -13.52 -7.25
CA PRO A 350 -17.48 -13.76 -5.80
C PRO A 350 -18.89 -13.65 -5.21
N GLU A 351 -19.85 -13.07 -5.95
CA GLU A 351 -21.28 -13.01 -5.60
C GLU A 351 -22.13 -14.19 -6.10
N GLU A 352 -21.61 -15.00 -7.02
CA GLU A 352 -22.18 -16.32 -7.38
C GLU A 352 -21.81 -17.37 -6.30
#